data_AF-A0A832LTZ5-F1
#
_entry.id   AF-A0A832LTZ5-F1
#
_cell.length_a   1.000
_cell.length_b   1.000
_cell.length_c   1.000
_cell.angle_alpha   90.00
_cell.angle_beta   90.00
_cell.angle_gamma   90.00
#
_symmetry.space_group_name_H-M   'P 1'
#
loop_
_entity.id
_entity.type
_entity.pdbx_description
1 polymer ?
#
loop_
_entity_poly.entity_id
_entity_poly.type
_entity_poly.pdbx_seq_one_letter_code
_entity_poly.pdbx_strand_id
1 'polypeptide(L)'
;NTGLYGVYPIECDGVLVEHCTVSRVRDAGIYVGQSRNIIVRRNKAFQNVTGIEIENCVNALVEDNEVYENTGGILVFLLPFNPSKVQEQAIVRRNKVYNNNTPNFGDPGAIVSNVLKGTGIMLLAADRTEVYENEVVGNDTFGILVVSLLNLFPRDTKLDVDPFPDHNKIYNNTVRDNGKNPDTRLARFGVPAVDLLWDLSGQGNGWDQPGVKSFPPQLPPIKRETPAGNQGGVEN
;
A
#
# COMPACT_ATOMS: atom_id res chain seq x y z
N ASN A 1 16.10 17.68 -13.17
CA ASN A 1 15.95 16.28 -13.60
C ASN A 1 16.44 15.42 -12.43
N THR A 2 15.52 14.88 -11.64
CA THR A 2 15.76 14.29 -10.31
C THR A 2 15.99 12.78 -10.34
N GLY A 3 16.06 12.17 -11.53
CA GLY A 3 16.29 10.73 -11.69
C GLY A 3 15.02 9.89 -11.56
N LEU A 4 15.20 8.56 -11.65
CA LEU A 4 14.13 7.58 -11.55
C LEU A 4 13.70 7.36 -10.09
N TYR A 5 14.67 7.30 -9.15
CA TYR A 5 14.44 7.11 -7.72
C TYR A 5 15.14 8.20 -6.89
N GLY A 6 14.60 8.54 -5.72
CA GLY A 6 15.23 9.45 -4.75
C GLY A 6 16.18 8.70 -3.81
N VAL A 7 15.61 7.99 -2.84
CA VAL A 7 16.32 7.04 -1.95
C VAL A 7 15.98 5.62 -2.42
N TYR A 8 16.99 4.76 -2.64
CA TYR A 8 16.82 3.45 -3.30
C TYR A 8 17.70 2.33 -2.71
N PRO A 9 17.45 1.87 -1.48
CA PRO A 9 17.94 0.56 -1.02
C PRO A 9 17.23 -0.60 -1.74
N ILE A 10 18.02 -1.56 -2.21
CA ILE A 10 17.56 -2.79 -2.84
C ILE A 10 18.40 -3.98 -2.35
N GLU A 11 17.78 -5.14 -2.17
CA GLU A 11 18.48 -6.38 -1.75
C GLU A 11 19.26 -6.24 -0.42
N CYS A 12 18.71 -5.46 0.52
CA CYS A 12 19.33 -5.14 1.80
C CYS A 12 18.74 -5.92 2.99
N ASP A 13 19.52 -6.06 4.06
CA ASP A 13 19.06 -6.50 5.38
C ASP A 13 19.45 -5.43 6.41
N GLY A 14 18.45 -4.89 7.13
CA GLY A 14 18.66 -3.82 8.10
C GLY A 14 18.72 -2.44 7.44
N VAL A 15 17.57 -1.95 6.98
CA VAL A 15 17.45 -0.63 6.33
C VAL A 15 16.84 0.38 7.30
N LEU A 16 17.48 1.55 7.43
CA LEU A 16 16.89 2.72 8.08
C LEU A 16 16.90 3.90 7.11
N VAL A 17 15.70 4.37 6.74
CA VAL A 17 15.51 5.62 6.01
C VAL A 17 14.78 6.59 6.93
N GLU A 18 15.49 7.60 7.41
CA GLU A 18 14.90 8.59 8.31
C GLU A 18 15.32 10.03 7.99
N HIS A 19 14.43 10.97 8.32
CA HIS A 19 14.66 12.41 8.19
C HIS A 19 15.06 12.87 6.77
N CYS A 20 14.66 12.13 5.74
CA CYS A 20 14.86 12.48 4.34
C CYS A 20 13.72 13.36 3.81
N THR A 21 14.06 14.21 2.83
CA THR A 21 13.08 14.95 2.03
C THR A 21 13.31 14.65 0.56
N VAL A 22 12.31 14.11 -0.12
CA VAL A 22 12.39 13.68 -1.53
C VAL A 22 11.21 14.23 -2.32
N SER A 23 11.49 14.72 -3.53
CA SER A 23 10.44 15.22 -4.42
C SER A 23 10.78 15.16 -5.90
N ARG A 24 9.74 15.23 -6.74
CA ARG A 24 9.85 15.31 -8.21
C ARG A 24 10.52 14.10 -8.84
N VAL A 25 10.37 12.94 -8.22
CA VAL A 25 10.91 11.67 -8.69
C VAL A 25 9.90 10.99 -9.61
N ARG A 26 10.35 10.47 -10.75
CA ARG A 26 9.50 9.89 -11.80
C ARG A 26 9.02 8.46 -11.50
N ASP A 27 9.59 7.83 -10.49
CA ASP A 27 9.11 6.59 -9.92
C ASP A 27 8.79 6.84 -8.43
N ALA A 28 9.51 6.21 -7.49
CA ALA A 28 9.33 6.40 -6.07
C ALA A 28 10.31 7.41 -5.44
N GLY A 29 9.79 8.34 -4.64
CA GLY A 29 10.59 9.25 -3.83
C GLY A 29 11.49 8.50 -2.85
N ILE A 30 10.89 7.62 -2.05
CA ILE A 30 11.59 6.63 -1.23
C ILE A 30 11.18 5.26 -1.73
N TYR A 31 12.14 4.49 -2.22
CA TYR A 31 11.97 3.11 -2.63
C TYR A 31 12.76 2.21 -1.70
N VAL A 32 12.13 1.17 -1.16
CA VAL A 32 12.84 0.05 -0.53
C VAL A 32 12.36 -1.23 -1.18
N GLY A 33 13.27 -1.91 -1.89
CA GLY A 33 12.92 -3.09 -2.66
C GLY A 33 13.65 -4.34 -2.21
N GLN A 34 12.97 -5.48 -2.25
CA GLN A 34 13.58 -6.81 -2.16
C GLN A 34 14.45 -6.97 -0.90
N SER A 35 14.05 -6.28 0.18
CA SER A 35 14.84 -6.10 1.39
C SER A 35 14.10 -6.64 2.61
N ARG A 36 14.78 -6.71 3.75
CA ARG A 36 14.18 -7.11 5.02
C ARG A 36 14.67 -6.31 6.20
N ASN A 37 13.87 -6.28 7.27
CA ASN A 37 14.16 -5.53 8.50
C ASN A 37 14.32 -4.04 8.21
N ILE A 38 13.22 -3.40 7.81
CA ILE A 38 13.20 -2.06 7.23
C ILE A 38 12.47 -1.11 8.17
N ILE A 39 13.02 0.09 8.35
CA ILE A 39 12.36 1.21 9.01
C ILE A 39 12.42 2.42 8.09
N VAL A 40 11.25 2.94 7.69
CA VAL A 40 11.09 4.19 6.95
C VAL A 40 10.30 5.15 7.81
N ARG A 41 10.94 6.14 8.41
CA ARG A 41 10.27 7.03 9.37
C ARG A 41 10.65 8.50 9.29
N ARG A 42 9.71 9.38 9.66
CA ARG A 42 9.95 10.83 9.79
C ARG A 42 10.50 11.48 8.52
N ASN A 43 10.09 10.97 7.36
CA ASN A 43 10.47 11.50 6.06
C ASN A 43 9.37 12.40 5.49
N LYS A 44 9.75 13.22 4.51
CA LYS A 44 8.83 13.98 3.66
C LYS A 44 8.95 13.52 2.22
N ALA A 45 7.87 13.04 1.62
CA ALA A 45 7.85 12.59 0.23
C ALA A 45 6.69 13.26 -0.53
N PHE A 46 7.02 14.13 -1.49
CA PHE A 46 6.01 14.90 -2.20
C PHE A 46 6.30 15.14 -3.66
N GLN A 47 5.26 15.39 -4.48
CA GLN A 47 5.43 15.66 -5.92
C GLN A 47 6.15 14.54 -6.69
N ASN A 48 6.09 13.30 -6.22
CA ASN A 48 6.61 12.10 -6.90
C ASN A 48 5.48 11.37 -7.64
N VAL A 49 5.81 10.36 -8.44
CA VAL A 49 4.79 9.38 -8.86
C VAL A 49 4.35 8.60 -7.63
N THR A 50 5.28 7.90 -6.99
CA THR A 50 5.05 7.23 -5.71
C THR A 50 5.77 7.98 -4.60
N GLY A 51 5.10 8.31 -3.50
CA GLY A 51 5.74 8.93 -2.35
C GLY A 51 6.73 7.98 -1.67
N ILE A 52 6.21 6.90 -1.12
CA ILE A 52 6.98 5.82 -0.49
C ILE A 52 6.54 4.49 -1.09
N GLU A 53 7.52 3.67 -1.47
CA GLU A 53 7.33 2.35 -2.05
C GLU A 53 8.10 1.30 -1.25
N ILE A 54 7.38 0.25 -0.86
CA ILE A 54 7.91 -0.97 -0.23
C ILE A 54 7.61 -2.13 -1.18
N GLU A 55 8.62 -2.59 -1.90
CA GLU A 55 8.51 -3.60 -2.96
C GLU A 55 9.10 -4.94 -2.52
N ASN A 56 8.33 -6.02 -2.60
CA ASN A 56 8.82 -7.38 -2.38
C ASN A 56 9.68 -7.54 -1.10
N CYS A 57 9.29 -6.87 -0.02
CA CYS A 57 10.01 -6.80 1.24
C CYS A 57 9.39 -7.67 2.34
N VAL A 58 10.19 -7.98 3.35
CA VAL A 58 9.76 -8.67 4.57
C VAL A 58 10.03 -7.81 5.80
N ASN A 59 9.06 -7.69 6.70
CA ASN A 59 9.22 -6.99 7.98
C ASN A 59 9.64 -5.52 7.79
N ALA A 60 8.70 -4.70 7.33
CA ALA A 60 8.90 -3.27 7.09
C ALA A 60 8.02 -2.43 8.03
N LEU A 61 8.60 -1.41 8.67
CA LEU A 61 7.89 -0.42 9.46
C LEU A 61 7.94 0.94 8.73
N VAL A 62 6.78 1.41 8.28
CA VAL A 62 6.61 2.73 7.63
C VAL A 62 5.80 3.61 8.58
N GLU A 63 6.47 4.52 9.29
CA GLU A 63 5.82 5.30 10.35
C GLU A 63 6.18 6.78 10.42
N ASP A 64 5.23 7.60 10.89
CA ASP A 64 5.47 9.01 11.19
C ASP A 64 6.00 9.82 9.98
N ASN A 65 5.66 9.43 8.75
CA ASN A 65 6.04 10.15 7.53
C ASN A 65 4.96 11.15 7.09
N GLU A 66 5.38 12.18 6.34
CA GLU A 66 4.51 13.16 5.68
C GLU A 66 4.58 12.94 4.15
N VAL A 67 3.50 12.43 3.56
CA VAL A 67 3.45 11.94 2.17
C VAL A 67 2.29 12.60 1.43
N TYR A 68 2.60 13.55 0.54
CA TYR A 68 1.57 14.42 -0.04
C TYR A 68 1.87 14.89 -1.46
N GLU A 69 0.84 15.30 -2.21
CA GLU A 69 1.01 15.80 -3.59
C GLU A 69 1.75 14.83 -4.53
N ASN A 70 1.77 13.53 -4.25
CA ASN A 70 2.26 12.52 -5.20
C ASN A 70 1.14 12.09 -6.16
N THR A 71 1.40 11.16 -7.07
CA THR A 71 0.32 10.44 -7.79
C THR A 71 -0.30 9.37 -6.89
N GLY A 72 0.55 8.60 -6.21
CA GLY A 72 0.21 7.67 -5.15
C GLY A 72 1.03 7.96 -3.88
N GLY A 73 0.41 7.88 -2.71
CA GLY A 73 1.07 8.18 -1.45
C GLY A 73 2.05 7.08 -1.01
N ILE A 74 1.54 6.04 -0.35
CA ILE A 74 2.34 4.90 0.15
C ILE A 74 1.89 3.63 -0.55
N LEU A 75 2.81 2.94 -1.19
CA LEU A 75 2.58 1.68 -1.90
C LEU A 75 3.34 0.56 -1.21
N VAL A 76 2.63 -0.49 -0.83
CA VAL A 76 3.20 -1.75 -0.32
C VAL A 76 2.76 -2.82 -1.30
N PHE A 77 3.70 -3.36 -2.07
CA PHE A 77 3.32 -4.25 -3.17
C PHE A 77 4.29 -5.38 -3.47
N LEU A 78 3.70 -6.45 -4.02
CA LEU A 78 4.39 -7.61 -4.56
C LEU A 78 4.34 -7.55 -6.07
N LEU A 79 5.50 -7.49 -6.72
CA LEU A 79 5.62 -7.62 -8.17
C LEU A 79 6.20 -8.99 -8.56
N PRO A 80 5.75 -9.57 -9.67
CA PRO A 80 6.28 -10.82 -10.19
C PRO A 80 7.66 -10.57 -10.82
N PHE A 81 8.37 -11.65 -11.16
CA PHE A 81 9.64 -11.61 -11.92
C PHE A 81 10.83 -10.93 -11.23
N ASN A 82 10.66 -10.43 -10.01
CA ASN A 82 11.73 -9.96 -9.13
C ASN A 82 12.46 -11.12 -8.41
N PRO A 83 13.73 -10.97 -8.02
CA PRO A 83 14.45 -11.94 -7.20
C PRO A 83 13.69 -12.39 -5.93
N SER A 84 13.18 -11.44 -5.15
CA SER A 84 12.28 -11.72 -4.03
C SER A 84 10.87 -12.00 -4.54
N LYS A 85 10.20 -13.00 -3.96
CA LYS A 85 8.84 -13.45 -4.35
C LYS A 85 7.78 -13.22 -3.26
N VAL A 86 8.11 -12.41 -2.26
CA VAL A 86 7.28 -12.20 -1.08
C VAL A 86 7.16 -10.72 -0.77
N GLN A 87 5.97 -10.29 -0.32
CA GLN A 87 5.74 -8.99 0.30
C GLN A 87 4.90 -9.25 1.54
N GLU A 88 5.52 -9.25 2.72
CA GLU A 88 4.82 -9.66 3.93
C GLU A 88 5.25 -8.89 5.19
N GLN A 89 4.32 -8.81 6.15
CA GLN A 89 4.57 -8.27 7.49
C GLN A 89 5.01 -6.80 7.47
N ALA A 90 4.42 -5.99 6.58
CA ALA A 90 4.56 -4.55 6.65
C ALA A 90 3.63 -3.96 7.73
N ILE A 91 4.09 -2.90 8.39
CA ILE A 91 3.31 -2.07 9.29
C ILE A 91 3.36 -0.64 8.76
N VAL A 92 2.22 -0.10 8.36
CA VAL A 92 2.06 1.27 7.90
C VAL A 92 1.25 2.03 8.93
N ARG A 93 1.89 2.90 9.72
CA ARG A 93 1.20 3.56 10.84
C ARG A 93 1.57 5.01 11.08
N ARG A 94 0.63 5.80 11.60
CA ARG A 94 0.87 7.20 12.01
C ARG A 94 1.45 8.09 10.92
N ASN A 95 1.25 7.75 9.65
CA ASN A 95 1.64 8.59 8.53
C ASN A 95 0.54 9.62 8.24
N LYS A 96 0.94 10.78 7.73
CA LYS A 96 0.05 11.76 7.12
C LYS A 96 0.12 11.58 5.60
N VAL A 97 -0.96 11.11 5.00
CA VAL A 97 -1.04 10.75 3.57
C VAL A 97 -2.17 11.54 2.91
N TYR A 98 -1.85 12.67 2.28
CA TYR A 98 -2.90 13.61 1.86
C TYR A 98 -2.66 14.27 0.50
N ASN A 99 -3.76 14.58 -0.19
CA ASN A 99 -3.76 15.30 -1.46
C ASN A 99 -2.82 14.70 -2.52
N ASN A 100 -2.66 13.37 -2.58
CA ASN A 100 -1.82 12.71 -3.59
C ASN A 100 -2.52 12.69 -4.96
N ASN A 101 -2.72 13.88 -5.54
CA ASN A 101 -3.56 14.11 -6.71
C ASN A 101 -2.76 14.51 -7.97
N THR A 102 -1.42 14.45 -7.90
CA THR A 102 -0.55 14.82 -9.01
C THR A 102 -0.75 13.86 -10.19
N PRO A 103 -0.96 14.36 -11.42
CA PRO A 103 -1.04 13.50 -12.59
C PRO A 103 0.19 12.60 -12.72
N ASN A 104 -0.01 11.33 -13.07
CA ASN A 104 1.10 10.38 -13.22
C ASN A 104 2.05 10.84 -14.33
N PHE A 105 3.34 10.98 -14.00
CA PHE A 105 4.41 11.41 -14.92
C PHE A 105 5.56 10.40 -15.01
N GLY A 106 5.30 9.17 -14.59
CA GLY A 106 6.23 8.06 -14.67
C GLY A 106 6.47 7.62 -16.09
N ASP A 107 7.49 6.79 -16.30
CA ASP A 107 7.75 6.24 -17.63
C ASP A 107 6.58 5.33 -18.04
N PRO A 108 5.98 5.52 -19.24
CA PRO A 108 4.79 4.76 -19.66
C PRO A 108 4.97 3.24 -19.74
N GLY A 109 6.21 2.75 -19.77
CA GLY A 109 6.53 1.32 -19.74
C GLY A 109 6.73 0.76 -18.33
N ALA A 110 6.84 1.61 -17.31
CA ALA A 110 7.02 1.18 -15.93
C ALA A 110 5.69 0.81 -15.29
N ILE A 111 5.71 -0.16 -14.37
CA ILE A 111 4.50 -0.61 -13.65
C ILE A 111 3.81 0.54 -12.92
N VAL A 112 4.59 1.43 -12.29
CA VAL A 112 4.08 2.61 -11.56
C VAL A 112 3.28 3.60 -12.41
N SER A 113 3.41 3.57 -13.74
CA SER A 113 2.56 4.38 -14.64
C SER A 113 1.06 4.00 -14.56
N ASN A 114 0.77 2.78 -14.07
CA ASN A 114 -0.59 2.30 -13.85
C ASN A 114 -1.22 2.80 -12.55
N VAL A 115 -0.44 3.42 -11.65
CA VAL A 115 -0.97 4.02 -10.43
C VAL A 115 -1.92 5.15 -10.81
N LEU A 116 -3.16 5.04 -10.34
CA LEU A 116 -4.19 6.06 -10.54
C LEU A 116 -3.84 7.27 -9.68
N LYS A 117 -3.93 8.49 -10.26
CA LYS A 117 -3.77 9.70 -9.47
C LYS A 117 -4.82 9.70 -8.35
N GLY A 118 -4.51 10.26 -7.20
CA GLY A 118 -5.45 10.28 -6.08
C GLY A 118 -5.47 8.99 -5.29
N THR A 119 -4.39 8.21 -5.29
CA THR A 119 -4.27 7.01 -4.45
C THR A 119 -3.55 7.37 -3.15
N GLY A 120 -4.20 7.18 -2.00
CA GLY A 120 -3.58 7.41 -0.69
C GLY A 120 -2.58 6.31 -0.32
N ILE A 121 -3.09 5.18 0.17
CA ILE A 121 -2.31 3.99 0.52
C ILE A 121 -2.78 2.80 -0.33
N MET A 122 -1.85 2.02 -0.89
CA MET A 122 -2.17 0.83 -1.68
C MET A 122 -1.43 -0.40 -1.16
N LEU A 123 -2.19 -1.47 -0.94
CA LEU A 123 -1.70 -2.84 -0.75
C LEU A 123 -2.00 -3.62 -2.04
N LEU A 124 -0.97 -4.04 -2.77
CA LEU A 124 -1.12 -4.83 -3.99
C LEU A 124 -0.44 -6.19 -3.80
N ALA A 125 -1.24 -7.24 -3.66
CA ALA A 125 -0.77 -8.60 -3.35
C ALA A 125 0.20 -8.66 -2.15
N ALA A 126 0.01 -7.75 -1.19
CA ALA A 126 0.77 -7.73 0.05
C ALA A 126 0.08 -8.62 1.08
N ASP A 127 0.87 -9.32 1.87
CA ASP A 127 0.37 -10.25 2.90
C ASP A 127 0.65 -9.76 4.30
N ARG A 128 -0.24 -10.10 5.23
CA ARG A 128 -0.05 -9.87 6.67
C ARG A 128 0.36 -8.42 6.98
N THR A 129 -0.13 -7.47 6.19
CA THR A 129 0.18 -6.05 6.35
C THR A 129 -0.83 -5.40 7.28
N GLU A 130 -0.35 -4.61 8.22
CA GLU A 130 -1.18 -3.82 9.12
C GLU A 130 -1.13 -2.34 8.76
N VAL A 131 -2.29 -1.72 8.56
CA VAL A 131 -2.44 -0.30 8.24
C VAL A 131 -3.30 0.36 9.30
N TYR A 132 -2.71 1.17 10.17
CA TYR A 132 -3.43 1.76 11.30
C TYR A 132 -2.93 3.13 11.75
N GLU A 133 -3.80 3.91 12.40
CA GLU A 133 -3.48 5.24 12.93
C GLU A 133 -2.94 6.24 11.89
N ASN A 134 -3.15 6.01 10.59
CA ASN A 134 -2.79 6.95 9.55
C ASN A 134 -3.89 8.01 9.37
N GLU A 135 -3.49 9.21 8.96
CA GLU A 135 -4.40 10.24 8.43
C GLU A 135 -4.35 10.19 6.90
N VAL A 136 -5.42 9.72 6.26
CA VAL A 136 -5.52 9.52 4.81
C VAL A 136 -6.65 10.37 4.23
N VAL A 137 -6.30 11.53 3.66
CA VAL A 137 -7.27 12.62 3.43
C VAL A 137 -7.12 13.26 2.06
N GLY A 138 -8.24 13.51 1.39
CA GLY A 138 -8.29 14.38 0.20
C GLY A 138 -7.62 13.78 -1.05
N ASN A 139 -7.45 12.47 -1.11
CA ASN A 139 -6.94 11.78 -2.29
C ASN A 139 -8.09 11.58 -3.30
N ASP A 140 -7.86 11.97 -4.55
CA ASP A 140 -8.88 12.15 -5.58
C ASP A 140 -9.64 10.86 -5.97
N THR A 141 -9.02 9.69 -5.80
CA THR A 141 -9.54 8.39 -6.24
C THR A 141 -9.84 7.45 -5.07
N PHE A 142 -8.82 7.11 -4.26
CA PHE A 142 -8.94 6.17 -3.14
C PHE A 142 -8.22 6.68 -1.90
N GLY A 143 -8.80 6.42 -0.72
CA GLY A 143 -8.08 6.54 0.54
C GLY A 143 -7.10 5.39 0.72
N ILE A 144 -7.60 4.19 1.07
CA ILE A 144 -6.81 2.96 1.23
C ILE A 144 -7.36 1.89 0.28
N LEU A 145 -6.48 1.27 -0.48
CA LEU A 145 -6.78 0.30 -1.53
C LEU A 145 -6.12 -1.05 -1.21
N VAL A 146 -6.86 -2.15 -1.26
CA VAL A 146 -6.36 -3.54 -1.13
C VAL A 146 -6.79 -4.33 -2.35
N VAL A 147 -5.82 -4.76 -3.16
CA VAL A 147 -6.11 -5.31 -4.50
C VAL A 147 -5.16 -6.42 -4.91
N SER A 148 -5.63 -7.27 -5.83
CA SER A 148 -4.83 -8.30 -6.48
C SER A 148 -3.89 -7.72 -7.53
N LEU A 149 -2.72 -8.35 -7.65
CA LEU A 149 -1.76 -8.15 -8.73
C LEU A 149 -2.38 -8.42 -10.11
N LEU A 150 -3.40 -9.28 -10.21
CA LEU A 150 -4.09 -9.59 -11.46
C LEU A 150 -4.73 -8.36 -12.13
N ASN A 151 -4.96 -7.27 -11.39
CA ASN A 151 -5.47 -6.03 -11.96
C ASN A 151 -4.45 -5.29 -12.85
N LEU A 152 -3.16 -5.64 -12.76
CA LEU A 152 -2.07 -5.01 -13.53
C LEU A 152 -1.61 -5.80 -14.76
N PHE A 153 -2.00 -7.07 -14.87
CA PHE A 153 -1.52 -7.96 -15.92
C PHE A 153 -2.67 -8.53 -16.77
N PRO A 154 -2.43 -8.83 -18.06
CA PRO A 154 -3.34 -9.65 -18.85
C PRO A 154 -3.68 -10.96 -18.14
N ARG A 155 -4.94 -11.41 -18.25
CA ARG A 155 -5.47 -12.58 -17.53
C ARG A 155 -4.70 -13.89 -17.77
N ASP A 156 -4.02 -14.02 -18.90
CA ASP A 156 -3.24 -15.17 -19.32
C ASP A 156 -1.76 -15.11 -18.90
N THR A 157 -1.35 -14.02 -18.24
CA THR A 157 0.02 -13.87 -17.73
C THR A 157 0.29 -14.90 -16.64
N LYS A 158 1.34 -15.71 -16.82
CA LYS A 158 1.81 -16.64 -15.80
C LYS A 158 2.69 -15.89 -14.80
N LEU A 159 2.16 -15.67 -13.61
CA LEU A 159 2.87 -15.03 -12.50
C LEU A 159 3.65 -16.07 -11.70
N ASP A 160 4.83 -15.68 -11.21
CA ASP A 160 5.70 -16.52 -10.39
C ASP A 160 5.63 -16.17 -8.88
N VAL A 161 4.52 -15.54 -8.49
CA VAL A 161 4.15 -15.14 -7.12
C VAL A 161 2.66 -15.42 -6.90
N ASP A 162 2.23 -15.48 -5.65
CA ASP A 162 0.81 -15.42 -5.30
C ASP A 162 0.29 -14.00 -5.60
N PRO A 163 -0.72 -13.82 -6.48
CA PRO A 163 -1.19 -12.49 -6.83
C PRO A 163 -2.25 -11.94 -5.88
N PHE A 164 -2.60 -12.64 -4.80
CA PHE A 164 -3.68 -12.25 -3.90
C PHE A 164 -3.15 -11.57 -2.63
N PRO A 165 -3.82 -10.51 -2.14
CA PRO A 165 -3.48 -9.91 -0.86
C PRO A 165 -4.14 -10.70 0.27
N ASP A 166 -3.36 -11.31 1.16
CA ASP A 166 -3.89 -12.17 2.22
C ASP A 166 -3.61 -11.65 3.64
N HIS A 167 -4.56 -11.87 4.55
CA HIS A 167 -4.41 -11.63 5.99
C HIS A 167 -4.05 -10.19 6.38
N ASN A 168 -4.43 -9.20 5.57
CA ASN A 168 -4.18 -7.78 5.87
C ASN A 168 -5.20 -7.23 6.89
N LYS A 169 -4.77 -6.27 7.71
CA LYS A 169 -5.60 -5.64 8.74
C LYS A 169 -5.58 -4.13 8.58
N ILE A 170 -6.75 -3.52 8.39
CA ILE A 170 -6.89 -2.08 8.20
C ILE A 170 -7.81 -1.53 9.29
N TYR A 171 -7.29 -0.73 10.21
CA TYR A 171 -8.05 -0.32 11.40
C TYR A 171 -7.61 1.04 11.95
N ASN A 172 -8.51 1.74 12.65
CA ASN A 172 -8.18 2.99 13.35
C ASN A 172 -7.48 4.06 12.50
N ASN A 173 -7.82 4.18 11.21
CA ASN A 173 -7.28 5.24 10.35
C ASN A 173 -8.29 6.38 10.22
N THR A 174 -7.82 7.62 10.25
CA THR A 174 -8.67 8.76 9.88
C THR A 174 -8.72 8.82 8.36
N VAL A 175 -9.79 8.30 7.76
CA VAL A 175 -9.97 8.27 6.30
C VAL A 175 -11.22 9.07 5.95
N ARG A 176 -11.03 10.17 5.21
CA ARG A 176 -12.12 11.08 4.85
C ARG A 176 -11.79 11.91 3.63
N ASP A 177 -12.82 12.46 3.01
CA ASP A 177 -12.72 13.38 1.90
C ASP A 177 -12.01 12.81 0.65
N ASN A 178 -11.85 11.49 0.54
CA ASN A 178 -11.25 10.86 -0.63
C ASN A 178 -12.31 10.57 -1.71
N GLY A 179 -11.86 10.33 -2.94
CA GLY A 179 -12.71 9.89 -4.05
C GLY A 179 -13.61 10.97 -4.65
N LYS A 180 -13.25 12.26 -4.49
CA LYS A 180 -14.05 13.40 -4.97
C LYS A 180 -13.83 13.77 -6.45
N ASN A 181 -12.68 13.42 -7.02
CA ASN A 181 -12.32 13.76 -8.40
C ASN A 181 -11.45 12.66 -9.02
N PRO A 182 -11.99 11.44 -9.18
CA PRO A 182 -11.19 10.27 -9.49
C PRO A 182 -10.48 10.37 -10.83
N ASP A 183 -9.36 9.67 -10.93
CA ASP A 183 -8.69 9.43 -12.20
C ASP A 183 -9.68 8.84 -13.22
N THR A 184 -9.76 9.41 -14.42
CA THR A 184 -10.71 8.97 -15.45
C THR A 184 -10.46 7.52 -15.87
N ARG A 185 -9.22 7.03 -15.69
CA ARG A 185 -8.86 5.63 -15.95
C ARG A 185 -9.58 4.65 -15.03
N LEU A 186 -10.12 5.09 -13.87
CA LEU A 186 -10.87 4.27 -12.93
C LEU A 186 -12.07 3.57 -13.59
N ALA A 187 -12.72 4.22 -14.57
CA ALA A 187 -13.91 3.71 -15.22
C ALA A 187 -13.73 2.30 -15.83
N ARG A 188 -12.50 1.95 -16.23
CA ARG A 188 -12.19 0.62 -16.80
C ARG A 188 -12.39 -0.54 -15.82
N PHE A 189 -12.32 -0.25 -14.52
CA PHE A 189 -12.41 -1.26 -13.46
C PHE A 189 -13.85 -1.46 -12.97
N GLY A 190 -14.78 -0.56 -13.30
CA GLY A 190 -16.18 -0.68 -12.88
C GLY A 190 -16.42 -0.57 -11.38
N VAL A 191 -15.47 0.02 -10.64
CA VAL A 191 -15.55 0.24 -9.19
C VAL A 191 -15.68 1.73 -8.86
N PRO A 192 -16.34 2.10 -7.75
CA PRO A 192 -16.48 3.49 -7.35
C PRO A 192 -15.21 4.03 -6.70
N ALA A 193 -15.04 5.35 -6.76
CA ALA A 193 -14.08 6.07 -5.92
C ALA A 193 -14.59 6.14 -4.48
N VAL A 194 -13.78 5.68 -3.52
CA VAL A 194 -14.18 5.44 -2.13
C VAL A 194 -13.01 5.65 -1.17
N ASP A 195 -13.32 5.81 0.12
CA ASP A 195 -12.31 5.91 1.15
C ASP A 195 -11.58 4.57 1.37
N LEU A 196 -12.29 3.45 1.34
CA LEU A 196 -11.72 2.11 1.45
C LEU A 196 -12.16 1.23 0.27
N LEU A 197 -11.20 0.71 -0.50
CA LEU A 197 -11.50 -0.27 -1.54
C LEU A 197 -10.84 -1.61 -1.26
N TRP A 198 -11.61 -2.67 -1.38
CA TRP A 198 -11.17 -4.04 -1.53
C TRP A 198 -11.81 -4.62 -2.79
N ASP A 199 -11.00 -5.22 -3.66
CA ASP A 199 -11.48 -5.86 -4.90
C ASP A 199 -12.03 -7.28 -4.69
N LEU A 200 -12.27 -7.69 -3.44
CA LEU A 200 -12.75 -9.02 -3.03
C LEU A 200 -11.73 -10.14 -3.23
N SER A 201 -10.48 -9.81 -3.57
CA SER A 201 -9.42 -10.80 -3.77
C SER A 201 -8.72 -11.18 -2.46
N GLY A 202 -8.14 -12.38 -2.46
CA GLY A 202 -7.45 -12.94 -1.31
C GLY A 202 -8.38 -13.32 -0.16
N GLN A 203 -7.78 -13.71 0.95
CA GLN A 203 -8.46 -14.29 2.10
C GLN A 203 -7.93 -13.71 3.42
N GLY A 204 -8.76 -13.78 4.46
CA GLY A 204 -8.35 -13.39 5.81
C GLY A 204 -8.12 -11.89 6.00
N ASN A 205 -8.32 -11.06 4.98
CA ASN A 205 -8.32 -9.60 5.12
C ASN A 205 -9.44 -9.14 6.07
N GLY A 206 -9.18 -8.11 6.86
CA GLY A 206 -10.12 -7.59 7.85
C GLY A 206 -10.01 -6.10 8.08
N TRP A 207 -11.14 -5.48 8.41
CA TRP A 207 -11.27 -4.05 8.64
C TRP A 207 -11.93 -3.74 9.99
N ASP A 208 -11.51 -2.65 10.62
CA ASP A 208 -12.20 -2.01 11.76
C ASP A 208 -12.18 -0.49 11.56
N GLN A 209 -13.11 -0.02 10.73
CA GLN A 209 -13.22 1.36 10.23
C GLN A 209 -14.69 1.78 10.12
N PRO A 210 -15.38 2.03 11.25
CA PRO A 210 -16.81 2.35 11.22
C PRO A 210 -17.08 3.69 10.54
N GLY A 211 -18.17 3.77 9.76
CA GLY A 211 -18.65 5.01 9.15
C GLY A 211 -17.87 5.50 7.93
N VAL A 212 -16.95 4.70 7.41
CA VAL A 212 -16.12 5.04 6.24
C VAL A 212 -16.77 4.53 4.95
N LYS A 213 -16.77 5.32 3.87
CA LYS A 213 -17.33 4.91 2.57
C LYS A 213 -16.44 3.82 1.97
N SER A 214 -16.98 2.62 1.79
CA SER A 214 -16.21 1.50 1.26
C SER A 214 -16.80 0.86 0.00
N PHE A 215 -15.95 0.14 -0.72
CA PHE A 215 -16.33 -0.85 -1.73
C PHE A 215 -15.58 -2.16 -1.44
N PRO A 216 -16.28 -3.31 -1.27
CA PRO A 216 -17.74 -3.41 -1.12
C PRO A 216 -18.27 -2.58 0.08
N PRO A 217 -19.58 -2.26 0.14
CA PRO A 217 -20.15 -1.50 1.25
C PRO A 217 -20.03 -2.18 2.61
N GLN A 218 -19.84 -3.49 2.64
CA GLN A 218 -19.56 -4.27 3.84
C GLN A 218 -18.19 -4.93 3.71
N LEU A 219 -17.26 -4.50 4.56
CA LEU A 219 -15.94 -5.10 4.69
C LEU A 219 -15.94 -6.11 5.84
N PRO A 220 -15.26 -7.26 5.70
CA PRO A 220 -15.20 -8.26 6.77
C PRO A 220 -14.46 -7.71 8.00
N PRO A 221 -14.91 -8.04 9.22
CA PRO A 221 -14.22 -7.58 10.43
C PRO A 221 -12.88 -8.28 10.60
N ILE A 222 -11.96 -7.66 11.34
CA ILE A 222 -10.72 -8.32 11.77
C ILE A 222 -11.08 -9.51 12.67
N LYS A 223 -10.68 -10.72 12.25
CA LYS A 223 -10.78 -11.92 13.09
C LYS A 223 -9.76 -11.82 14.21
N ARG A 224 -10.22 -11.85 15.46
CA ARG A 224 -9.33 -12.03 16.62
C ARG A 224 -8.87 -13.48 16.61
N GLU A 225 -7.55 -13.70 16.65
CA GLU A 225 -7.02 -15.02 16.93
C GLU A 225 -7.45 -15.39 18.34
N THR A 226 -8.29 -16.42 18.47
CA THR A 226 -8.52 -17.06 19.77
C THR A 226 -7.19 -17.67 20.19
N PRO A 227 -6.63 -17.34 21.37
CA PRO A 227 -5.44 -18.03 21.85
C PRO A 227 -5.72 -19.53 21.82
N ALA A 228 -4.81 -20.31 21.25
CA ALA A 228 -4.91 -21.77 21.25
C ALA A 228 -5.20 -22.22 22.69
N GLY A 229 -6.39 -22.79 22.90
CA GLY A 229 -6.81 -23.25 24.22
C GLY A 229 -5.73 -24.18 24.75
N ASN A 230 -5.19 -23.82 25.91
CA ASN A 230 -4.20 -24.58 26.64
C ASN A 230 -4.82 -25.97 26.93
N GLN A 231 -4.58 -26.97 26.08
CA GLN A 231 -4.90 -28.37 26.36
C GLN A 231 -3.90 -28.91 27.38
N GLY A 232 -3.91 -28.33 28.58
CA GLY A 232 -3.28 -28.87 29.77
C GLY A 232 -4.30 -29.69 30.54
N GLY A 233 -4.70 -30.83 30.00
CA GLY A 233 -5.42 -31.85 30.75
C GLY A 233 -4.42 -32.63 31.59
N VAL A 234 -4.28 -32.25 32.85
CA VAL A 234 -3.59 -33.05 33.88
C VAL A 234 -4.45 -34.28 34.14
N GLU A 235 -3.96 -35.46 33.77
CA GLU A 235 -4.48 -36.73 34.26
C GLU A 235 -4.20 -36.82 35.76
N ASN A 236 -5.26 -37.03 36.55
CA ASN A 236 -5.22 -37.52 37.93
C ASN A 236 -5.89 -38.88 37.97
#